data_AF-A0A7V6HG99-F1
#
_entry.id   AF-A0A7V6HG99-F1
#
_cell.length_a   1.000
_cell.length_b   1.000
_cell.length_c   1.000
_cell.angle_alpha   90.00
_cell.angle_beta   90.00
_cell.angle_gamma   90.00
#
_symmetry.space_group_name_H-M   'P 1'
#
loop_
_entity.id
_entity.type
_entity.pdbx_description
1 polymer ?
#
loop_
_entity_poly.entity_id
_entity_poly.type
_entity_poly.pdbx_seq_one_letter_code
_entity_poly.pdbx_strand_id
1 'polypeptide(L)'
;MTVTNLTPNAAIVVTALDPYGVSDLFADENGKLYLWLPDGDYTFVAGNAGYTATVDGAATTAVANGLVAPLFATDGTALVFDGTALAIKITNAKSGIWYALYRVNTLGETWELLRSVHATTDGDLAFTDIDATAPYRFFKVRASITQPLP
;
A
#
# COMPACT_ATOMS: atom_id res chain seq x y z
N MET A 1 -4.04 -9.41 21.12
CA MET A 1 -3.07 -9.04 20.07
C MET A 1 -3.08 -7.53 19.88
N THR A 2 -1.91 -6.92 19.66
CA THR A 2 -1.76 -5.49 19.37
C THR A 2 -1.25 -5.29 17.95
N VAL A 3 -1.90 -4.44 17.17
CA VAL A 3 -1.45 -3.98 15.85
C VAL A 3 -0.91 -2.56 16.00
N THR A 4 0.22 -2.25 15.37
CA THR A 4 0.93 -0.98 15.51
C THR A 4 1.17 -0.32 14.15
N ASN A 5 1.66 0.93 14.17
CA ASN A 5 1.95 1.74 12.98
C ASN A 5 0.69 2.08 12.15
N LEU A 6 -0.44 2.23 12.83
CA LEU A 6 -1.69 2.70 12.24
C LEU A 6 -1.80 4.21 12.39
N THR A 7 -2.63 4.85 11.57
CA THR A 7 -2.93 6.28 11.73
C THR A 7 -3.69 6.48 13.05
N PRO A 8 -3.19 7.32 13.98
CA PRO A 8 -3.86 7.55 15.27
C PRO A 8 -5.27 8.11 15.13
N ASN A 9 -6.18 7.68 16.02
CA ASN A 9 -7.58 8.13 16.09
C ASN A 9 -8.37 7.94 14.78
N ALA A 10 -7.91 7.07 13.87
CA ALA A 10 -8.55 6.82 12.59
C ALA A 10 -9.32 5.50 12.60
N ALA A 11 -10.38 5.43 11.80
CA ALA A 11 -11.05 4.18 11.49
C ALA A 11 -10.08 3.26 10.72
N ILE A 12 -10.00 2.00 11.13
CA ILE A 12 -9.10 1.01 10.55
C ILE A 12 -9.91 -0.08 9.88
N VAL A 13 -9.80 -0.14 8.56
CA VAL A 13 -10.34 -1.27 7.80
C VAL A 13 -9.43 -2.47 8.04
N VAL A 14 -10.02 -3.56 8.53
CA VAL A 14 -9.31 -4.84 8.72
C VAL A 14 -9.95 -5.89 7.82
N THR A 15 -9.14 -6.61 7.05
CA THR A 15 -9.60 -7.66 6.12
C THR A 15 -8.79 -8.94 6.30
N ALA A 16 -9.33 -10.06 5.80
CA ALA A 16 -8.75 -11.40 5.94
C ALA A 16 -8.64 -11.90 7.40
N LEU A 17 -9.57 -11.47 8.27
CA LEU A 17 -9.80 -12.03 9.60
C LEU A 17 -11.20 -12.66 9.73
N ASP A 18 -11.84 -13.07 8.64
CA ASP A 18 -13.12 -13.79 8.75
C ASP A 18 -12.91 -15.10 9.56
N PRO A 19 -13.85 -15.47 10.46
CA PRO A 19 -15.17 -14.88 10.68
C PRO A 19 -15.23 -13.85 11.83
N TYR A 20 -14.09 -13.30 12.28
CA TYR A 20 -14.03 -12.43 13.45
C TYR A 20 -14.64 -11.05 13.20
N GLY A 21 -15.15 -10.42 14.26
CA GLY A 21 -15.72 -9.08 14.18
C GLY A 21 -14.67 -8.01 13.89
N VAL A 22 -14.74 -7.42 12.70
CA VAL A 22 -13.79 -6.40 12.20
C VAL A 22 -14.45 -5.06 11.84
N SER A 23 -15.71 -4.87 12.21
CA SER A 23 -16.46 -3.63 11.96
C SER A 23 -16.15 -2.58 13.02
N ASP A 24 -16.19 -1.31 12.61
CA ASP A 24 -16.09 -0.11 13.48
C ASP A 24 -14.86 -0.10 14.40
N LEU A 25 -13.72 -0.56 13.88
CA LEU A 25 -12.45 -0.56 14.59
C LEU A 25 -11.72 0.77 14.43
N PHE A 26 -11.21 1.31 15.52
CA PHE A 26 -10.44 2.56 15.54
C PHE A 26 -9.08 2.34 16.21
N ALA A 27 -8.04 2.94 15.65
CA ALA A 27 -6.76 3.02 16.34
C ALA A 27 -6.84 4.01 17.50
N ASP A 28 -6.16 3.70 18.60
CA ASP A 28 -5.98 4.62 19.72
C ASP A 28 -5.14 5.85 19.33
N GLU A 29 -4.95 6.76 20.28
CA GLU A 29 -4.16 7.99 20.10
C GLU A 29 -2.67 7.73 19.76
N ASN A 30 -2.20 6.50 19.98
CA ASN A 30 -0.83 6.07 19.71
C ASN A 30 -0.73 5.24 18.42
N GLY A 31 -1.80 5.15 17.62
CA GLY A 31 -1.81 4.37 16.38
C GLY A 31 -1.80 2.86 16.62
N LYS A 32 -2.43 2.40 17.71
CA LYS A 32 -2.56 0.98 18.05
C LYS A 32 -4.00 0.50 17.98
N LEU A 33 -4.17 -0.73 17.54
CA LEU A 33 -5.45 -1.43 17.55
C LEU A 33 -5.30 -2.73 18.35
N TYR A 34 -6.23 -2.99 19.26
CA TYR A 34 -6.21 -4.18 20.11
C TYR A 34 -7.30 -5.15 19.67
N LEU A 35 -6.89 -6.38 19.36
CA LEU A 35 -7.77 -7.45 18.88
C LEU A 35 -7.70 -8.64 19.84
N TRP A 36 -8.85 -9.15 20.24
CA TRP A 36 -8.98 -10.39 21.02
C TRP A 36 -9.33 -11.52 20.07
N LEU A 37 -8.32 -12.34 19.74
CA LEU A 37 -8.46 -13.51 18.88
C LEU A 37 -8.05 -14.76 19.67
N PRO A 38 -8.62 -15.94 19.35
CA PRO A 38 -8.15 -17.21 19.89
C PRO A 38 -6.67 -17.47 19.55
N ASP A 39 -6.09 -18.48 20.20
CA ASP A 39 -4.77 -18.96 19.84
C ASP A 39 -4.74 -19.44 18.38
N GLY A 40 -3.66 -19.11 17.67
CA GLY A 40 -3.51 -19.40 16.25
C GLY A 40 -2.58 -18.45 15.51
N ASP A 41 -2.34 -18.78 14.24
CA ASP A 41 -1.57 -17.96 13.29
C ASP A 41 -2.51 -17.15 12.40
N TYR A 42 -2.20 -15.86 12.28
CA TYR A 42 -3.01 -14.89 11.55
C TYR A 42 -2.18 -14.18 10.49
N THR A 43 -2.74 -14.07 9.28
CA THR A 43 -2.25 -13.20 8.22
C THR A 43 -3.41 -12.33 7.76
N PHE A 44 -3.29 -11.02 7.94
CA PHE A 44 -4.40 -10.10 7.70
C PHE A 44 -3.90 -8.74 7.23
N VAL A 45 -4.82 -7.87 6.83
CA VAL A 45 -4.52 -6.47 6.49
C VAL A 45 -5.21 -5.58 7.51
N ALA A 46 -4.50 -4.57 8.00
CA ALA A 46 -5.06 -3.50 8.82
C ALA A 46 -4.63 -2.15 8.26
N GLY A 47 -5.60 -1.28 7.96
CA GLY A 47 -5.34 -0.03 7.26
C GLY A 47 -4.77 -0.31 5.87
N ASN A 48 -3.51 0.08 5.64
CA ASN A 48 -2.83 -0.10 4.36
C ASN A 48 -1.56 -0.97 4.45
N ALA A 49 -1.44 -1.78 5.49
CA ALA A 49 -0.31 -2.69 5.67
C ALA A 49 -0.79 -4.12 5.92
N GLY A 50 -0.02 -5.08 5.40
CA GLY A 50 -0.19 -6.48 5.75
C GLY A 50 0.47 -6.76 7.10
N TYR A 51 -0.11 -7.69 7.87
CA TYR A 51 0.38 -8.10 9.17
C TYR A 51 0.34 -9.61 9.33
N THR A 52 1.28 -10.13 10.11
CA THR A 52 1.29 -11.51 10.61
C THR A 52 1.38 -11.53 12.12
N ALA A 53 0.76 -12.50 12.76
CA ALA A 53 0.85 -12.67 14.20
C ALA A 53 0.59 -14.13 14.60
N THR A 54 1.24 -14.56 15.67
CA THR A 54 0.94 -15.82 16.36
C THR A 54 0.44 -15.47 17.75
N VAL A 55 -0.77 -15.92 18.09
CA VAL A 55 -1.37 -15.84 19.43
C VAL A 55 -1.22 -17.22 20.08
N ASP A 56 -0.60 -17.28 21.25
CA ASP A 56 -0.36 -18.53 21.99
C ASP A 56 -0.46 -18.28 23.50
N GLY A 57 -1.69 -18.14 24.00
CA GLY A 57 -2.00 -17.97 25.42
C GLY A 57 -1.49 -16.67 26.07
N ALA A 58 -0.90 -15.76 25.29
CA ALA A 58 -0.25 -14.55 25.78
C ALA A 58 -0.48 -13.33 24.87
N ALA A 59 -0.24 -12.14 25.43
CA ALA A 59 -0.27 -10.91 24.66
C ALA A 59 0.84 -10.94 23.59
N THR A 60 0.45 -10.67 22.35
CA THR A 60 1.35 -10.66 21.18
C THR A 60 1.20 -9.35 20.40
N THR A 61 2.24 -8.93 19.70
CA THR A 61 2.23 -7.78 18.78
C THR A 61 2.35 -8.29 17.35
N ALA A 62 1.44 -7.87 16.48
CA ALA A 62 1.48 -8.23 15.07
C ALA A 62 2.69 -7.59 14.38
N VAL A 63 3.35 -8.35 13.52
CA VAL A 63 4.49 -7.92 12.73
C VAL A 63 3.98 -7.37 11.40
N ALA A 64 4.38 -6.14 11.07
CA ALA A 64 4.03 -5.54 9.78
C ALA A 64 4.89 -6.14 8.64
N ASN A 65 4.23 -6.59 7.58
CA ASN A 65 4.84 -7.18 6.38
C ASN A 65 5.03 -6.16 5.24
N GLY A 66 4.84 -4.87 5.53
CA GLY A 66 4.94 -3.78 4.57
C GLY A 66 3.59 -3.26 4.07
N LEU A 67 3.63 -2.20 3.28
CA LEU A 67 2.44 -1.59 2.70
C LEU A 67 1.81 -2.50 1.64
N VAL A 68 0.48 -2.45 1.53
CA VAL A 68 -0.26 -3.11 0.45
C VAL A 68 0.28 -2.62 -0.90
N ALA A 69 0.56 -3.57 -1.80
CA ALA A 69 1.10 -3.27 -3.11
C ALA A 69 0.11 -2.43 -3.94
N PRO A 70 0.58 -1.45 -4.73
CA PRO A 70 -0.28 -0.73 -5.66
C PRO A 70 -0.94 -1.66 -6.68
N LEU A 71 -2.24 -1.51 -6.87
CA LEU A 71 -3.08 -2.33 -7.75
C LEU A 71 -3.43 -1.54 -9.01
N PHE A 72 -3.09 -2.07 -10.18
CA PHE A 72 -3.49 -1.50 -11.46
C PHE A 72 -5.01 -1.58 -11.66
N ALA A 73 -5.56 -0.62 -12.40
CA ALA A 73 -6.96 -0.65 -12.79
C ALA A 73 -7.29 -1.87 -13.68
N THR A 74 -8.38 -2.57 -13.38
CA THR A 74 -8.81 -3.77 -14.14
C THR A 74 -9.83 -3.45 -15.23
N ASP A 75 -10.22 -2.20 -15.37
CA ASP A 75 -11.20 -1.67 -16.32
C ASP A 75 -10.59 -1.30 -17.69
N GLY A 76 -9.33 -1.68 -17.94
CA GLY A 76 -8.59 -1.32 -19.16
C GLY A 76 -7.95 0.06 -19.13
N THR A 77 -8.08 0.83 -18.04
CA THR A 77 -7.47 2.17 -17.91
C THR A 77 -6.13 2.18 -17.18
N ALA A 78 -5.58 1.00 -16.83
CA ALA A 78 -4.32 0.90 -16.10
C ALA A 78 -3.13 1.50 -16.85
N LEU A 79 -3.06 1.25 -18.16
CA LEU A 79 -1.97 1.68 -19.03
C LEU A 79 -2.58 2.33 -20.27
N VAL A 80 -2.50 3.64 -20.37
CA VAL A 80 -3.03 4.40 -21.52
C VAL A 80 -1.87 5.04 -22.26
N PHE A 81 -1.77 4.76 -23.56
CA PHE A 81 -0.73 5.31 -24.43
C PHE A 81 -1.33 6.35 -25.38
N ASP A 82 -0.69 7.51 -25.48
CA ASP A 82 -1.02 8.56 -26.45
C ASP A 82 0.27 9.06 -27.12
N GLY A 83 0.53 8.56 -28.34
CA GLY A 83 1.79 8.78 -29.04
C GLY A 83 2.99 8.26 -28.22
N THR A 84 3.80 9.18 -27.72
CA THR A 84 4.98 8.87 -26.87
C THR A 84 4.69 8.97 -25.37
N ALA A 85 3.51 9.45 -24.98
CA ALA A 85 3.11 9.58 -23.59
C ALA A 85 2.45 8.30 -23.09
N LEU A 86 2.76 7.93 -21.85
CA LEU A 86 2.13 6.86 -21.08
C LEU A 86 1.47 7.46 -19.83
N ALA A 87 0.28 6.96 -19.51
CA ALA A 87 -0.34 7.12 -18.21
C ALA A 87 -0.43 5.77 -17.49
N ILE A 88 -0.07 5.73 -16.21
CA ILE A 88 -0.17 4.55 -15.34
C ILE A 88 -1.14 4.85 -14.21
N LYS A 89 -2.23 4.08 -14.12
CA LYS A 89 -3.29 4.23 -13.11
C LYS A 89 -3.30 3.09 -12.11
N ILE A 90 -3.33 3.44 -10.82
CA ILE A 90 -3.62 2.54 -9.70
C ILE A 90 -4.97 2.89 -9.09
N THR A 91 -5.65 1.92 -8.46
CA THR A 91 -7.03 2.07 -7.94
C THR A 91 -7.13 1.98 -6.42
N ASN A 92 -6.03 1.62 -5.74
CA ASN A 92 -5.98 1.44 -4.30
C ASN A 92 -5.01 2.43 -3.64
N ALA A 93 -4.92 3.65 -4.17
CA ALA A 93 -4.20 4.72 -3.49
C ALA A 93 -4.85 5.00 -2.13
N LYS A 94 -4.04 5.30 -1.11
CA LYS A 94 -4.50 5.63 0.23
C LYS A 94 -3.99 6.99 0.67
N SER A 95 -4.89 7.80 1.22
CA SER A 95 -4.55 9.11 1.76
C SER A 95 -3.43 9.01 2.80
N GLY A 96 -2.46 9.92 2.73
CA GLY A 96 -1.29 9.93 3.60
C GLY A 96 -0.11 9.10 3.09
N ILE A 97 -0.29 8.25 2.08
CA ILE A 97 0.76 7.39 1.52
C ILE A 97 1.41 8.05 0.29
N TRP A 98 2.73 7.90 0.17
CA TRP A 98 3.46 8.28 -1.03
C TRP A 98 3.47 7.14 -2.03
N TYR A 99 3.17 7.44 -3.28
CA TYR A 99 3.33 6.52 -4.40
C TYR A 99 4.45 7.05 -5.29
N ALA A 100 5.49 6.25 -5.47
CA ALA A 100 6.62 6.56 -6.32
C ALA A 100 6.60 5.71 -7.60
N LEU A 101 6.71 6.39 -8.73
CA LEU A 101 6.95 5.80 -10.02
C LEU A 101 8.46 5.69 -10.23
N TYR A 102 8.91 4.47 -10.44
CA TYR A 102 10.28 4.16 -10.81
C TYR A 102 10.35 3.68 -12.25
N ARG A 103 11.52 3.88 -12.88
CA ARG A 103 11.83 3.37 -14.21
C ARG A 103 13.14 2.60 -14.22
N VAL A 104 13.31 1.74 -15.21
CA VAL A 104 14.59 1.12 -15.56
C VAL A 104 14.63 0.83 -17.06
N ASN A 105 15.82 0.90 -17.66
CA ASN A 105 16.01 0.66 -19.09
C ASN A 105 16.11 -0.85 -19.38
N THR A 106 16.85 -1.57 -18.55
CA THR A 106 17.02 -3.02 -18.62
C THR A 106 16.59 -3.67 -17.31
N LEU A 107 15.76 -4.71 -17.37
CA LEU A 107 15.40 -5.47 -16.17
C LEU A 107 16.67 -6.04 -15.51
N GLY A 108 16.75 -5.90 -14.18
CA GLY A 108 17.90 -6.32 -13.38
C GLY A 108 18.85 -5.19 -12.99
N GLU A 109 18.75 -4.02 -13.61
CA GLU A 109 19.48 -2.82 -13.20
C GLU A 109 18.82 -2.10 -12.01
N THR A 110 19.50 -1.09 -11.49
CA THR A 110 18.98 -0.21 -10.44
C THR A 110 17.81 0.60 -10.95
N TRP A 111 16.71 0.59 -10.21
CA TRP A 111 15.52 1.37 -10.52
C TRP A 111 15.73 2.84 -10.13
N GLU A 112 15.51 3.74 -11.06
CA GLU A 112 15.57 5.19 -10.82
C GLU A 112 14.21 5.73 -10.42
N LEU A 113 14.16 6.58 -9.40
CA LEU A 113 12.94 7.32 -9.05
C LEU A 113 12.65 8.34 -10.16
N LEU A 114 11.51 8.21 -10.83
CA LEU A 114 11.07 9.19 -11.83
C LEU A 114 10.30 10.33 -11.17
N ARG A 115 9.31 9.99 -10.33
CA ARG A 115 8.51 10.96 -9.58
C ARG A 115 7.76 10.29 -8.44
N SER A 116 7.31 11.08 -7.47
CA SER A 116 6.44 10.63 -6.39
C SER A 116 5.26 11.57 -6.19
N VAL A 117 4.14 11.02 -5.72
CA VAL A 117 2.90 11.75 -5.42
C VAL A 117 2.46 11.35 -4.01
N HIS A 118 2.11 12.35 -3.19
CA HIS A 118 1.43 12.12 -1.93
C HIS A 118 -0.06 12.01 -2.19
N ALA A 119 -0.66 10.85 -1.91
CA ALA A 119 -2.09 10.68 -2.05
C ALA A 119 -2.81 11.46 -0.94
N THR A 120 -3.73 12.34 -1.32
CA THR A 120 -4.55 13.12 -0.38
C THR A 120 -5.94 12.51 -0.18
N THR A 121 -6.33 11.58 -1.05
CA THR A 121 -7.60 10.87 -1.03
C THR A 121 -7.38 9.39 -1.29
N ASP A 122 -8.34 8.57 -0.88
CA ASP A 122 -8.36 7.14 -1.19
C ASP A 122 -8.90 6.92 -2.61
N GLY A 123 -8.41 5.88 -3.30
CA GLY A 123 -8.93 5.40 -4.58
C GLY A 123 -7.94 5.55 -5.73
N ASP A 124 -8.39 6.21 -6.80
CA ASP A 124 -7.63 6.29 -8.05
C ASP A 124 -6.46 7.28 -7.96
N LEU A 125 -5.29 6.87 -8.45
CA LEU A 125 -4.13 7.72 -8.66
C LEU A 125 -3.51 7.40 -10.01
N ALA A 126 -3.25 8.44 -10.82
CA ALA A 126 -2.62 8.30 -12.12
C ALA A 126 -1.30 9.09 -12.18
N PHE A 127 -0.26 8.46 -12.70
CA PHE A 127 0.92 9.14 -13.21
C PHE A 127 0.71 9.38 -14.69
N THR A 128 0.69 10.64 -15.12
CA THR A 128 0.52 11.03 -16.53
C THR A 128 1.81 11.56 -17.13
N ASP A 129 1.80 11.74 -18.45
CA ASP A 129 2.88 12.40 -19.21
C ASP A 129 4.23 11.70 -19.02
N ILE A 130 4.20 10.37 -18.85
CA ILE A 130 5.40 9.56 -18.74
C ILE A 130 5.97 9.37 -20.14
N ASP A 131 7.25 9.71 -20.33
CA ASP A 131 7.95 9.40 -21.56
C ASP A 131 8.15 7.89 -21.69
N ALA A 132 7.50 7.29 -22.70
CA ALA A 132 7.60 5.87 -23.03
C ALA A 132 8.47 5.62 -24.29
N THR A 133 9.28 6.60 -24.71
CA THR A 133 10.25 6.41 -25.79
C THR A 133 11.45 5.57 -25.34
N ALA A 134 12.11 4.91 -26.29
CA ALA A 134 13.31 4.15 -25.98
C ALA A 134 14.40 5.07 -25.39
N PRO A 135 15.10 4.66 -24.32
CA PRO A 135 15.15 3.30 -23.76
C PRO A 135 14.14 3.00 -22.64
N TYR A 136 13.25 3.91 -22.27
CA TYR A 136 12.37 3.79 -21.10
C TYR A 136 11.21 2.82 -21.35
N ARG A 137 11.36 1.57 -20.89
CA ARG A 137 10.38 0.49 -21.16
C ARG A 137 9.79 -0.18 -19.93
N PHE A 138 10.48 -0.10 -18.79
CA PHE A 138 10.05 -0.80 -17.58
C PHE A 138 9.73 0.22 -16.49
N PHE A 139 8.53 0.08 -15.93
CA PHE A 139 8.02 0.96 -14.89
C PHE A 139 7.48 0.13 -13.73
N LYS A 140 7.59 0.67 -12.52
CA LYS A 140 6.89 0.12 -11.35
C LYS A 140 6.41 1.25 -10.45
N VAL A 141 5.28 1.02 -9.78
CA VAL A 141 4.78 1.90 -8.73
C VAL A 141 5.06 1.23 -7.38
N ARG A 142 5.56 2.00 -6.42
CA ARG A 142 5.81 1.53 -5.05
C ARG A 142 5.20 2.49 -4.04
N ALA A 143 4.51 1.95 -3.05
CA ALA A 143 4.00 2.71 -1.91
C ALA A 143 5.10 2.92 -0.85
N SER A 144 5.06 4.04 -0.14
CA SER A 144 5.96 4.39 0.96
C SER A 144 5.24 5.27 1.99
N ILE A 145 5.61 5.13 3.26
CA ILE A 145 5.13 6.00 4.35
C ILE A 145 5.89 7.33 4.44
N THR A 146 7.07 7.40 3.83
CA THR A 146 7.88 8.62 3.73
C THR A 146 8.09 9.01 2.27
N GLN A 147 8.30 10.30 2.02
CA GLN A 147 8.60 10.79 0.67
C GLN A 147 9.87 10.13 0.13
N PRO A 148 9.79 9.41 -1.01
CA PRO A 148 10.97 8.84 -1.63
C PRO A 148 11.89 9.95 -2.16
N LEU A 149 13.18 9.84 -1.85
CA LEU A 149 14.23 10.74 -2.33
C LEU A 149 14.90 10.15 -3.59
N PRO A 150 15.34 11.00 -4.54
CA PRO A 150 16.03 10.57 -5.76
C PRO A 150 17.44 10.02 -5.49
#